data_AF-A0A936U8C4-F1
#
_entry.id   AF-A0A936U8C4-F1
#
_cell.length_a   1.000
_cell.length_b   1.000
_cell.length_c   1.000
_cell.angle_alpha   90.00
_cell.angle_beta   90.00
_cell.angle_gamma   90.00
#
_symmetry.space_group_name_H-M   'P 1'
#
loop_
_entity.id
_entity.type
_entity.pdbx_description
1 polymer ?
#
loop_
_entity_poly.entity_id
_entity_poly.type
_entity_poly.pdbx_seq_one_letter_code
_entity_poly.pdbx_strand_id
1 'polypeptide(L)'
;MTTPTPAINTSATETYYDGVDGDCDGGSDYDADGDGQDSDGYGGLDCDDADGGVYSGAGETWYNGVDDNCDGGSDYDQDGDSYDSSDFGGDDCDDTLDSVYPGAAELADGLDNDCDGVNEVIDSDGDGLTDETEQDLGTDPALADTDSDGLDDGDEIDLSTDPLDADTDDDGLNDGDEVNTAGTDPLDDDSDDDGATDGVEVGVGTDPLDADSDDDGLSDGDELNTHGTDPLDADSDSDGLDDAEELNTYGTDPNNADTDGGGVIDGVEILLDETDPLDGTDDIYDTRDTDEDGLTDKEEFVLGTDPEDADSDDDGLSDGDEVLTHDTDPLDADQDDDGLNDGDEIALSTDPRDADSDDDGLSDGDEVNTHSTDPLAADTDADGLSDGDEVNTTGTDPLVADTDADGLSDGDELNTHGTDPLDADTDDGGVVDGEELENGTDPLDGEDDVPVTDTSDPVDTAMGDVKGGGGCGCATTPAPAPVGLAGLLGLLGAMWARRRR
;
A
#
# COMPACT_ATOMS: atom_id res chain seq x y z
N MET A 1 -21.48 64.24 74.67
CA MET A 1 -21.89 65.38 73.82
C MET A 1 -22.87 64.80 72.84
N THR A 2 -24.09 65.32 72.79
CA THR A 2 -25.10 64.92 71.80
C THR A 2 -24.58 65.33 70.42
N THR A 3 -24.33 64.37 69.54
CA THR A 3 -24.16 64.64 68.11
C THR A 3 -25.43 65.38 67.63
N PRO A 4 -25.30 66.45 66.83
CA PRO A 4 -26.47 67.06 66.21
C PRO A 4 -27.15 66.03 65.32
N THR A 5 -28.48 65.95 65.40
CA THR A 5 -29.29 65.20 64.43
C THR A 5 -28.94 65.67 63.02
N PRO A 6 -28.63 64.76 62.06
CA PRO A 6 -28.42 65.12 60.67
C PRO A 6 -29.59 65.94 60.13
N ALA A 7 -29.29 66.96 59.34
CA ALA A 7 -30.32 67.82 58.76
C ALA A 7 -30.88 67.15 57.50
N ILE A 8 -31.95 66.36 57.63
CA ILE A 8 -32.60 65.69 56.48
C ILE A 8 -33.33 66.74 55.61
N ASN A 9 -32.81 67.03 54.42
CA ASN A 9 -33.39 67.97 53.44
C ASN A 9 -32.70 67.88 52.08
N THR A 10 -33.38 68.31 51.00
CA THR A 10 -32.92 68.31 49.59
C THR A 10 -31.68 69.16 49.25
N SER A 11 -30.93 69.64 50.24
CA SER A 11 -29.64 70.31 50.07
C SER A 11 -28.61 69.85 51.10
N ALA A 12 -28.91 68.77 51.83
CA ALA A 12 -27.95 68.08 52.66
C ALA A 12 -26.88 67.42 51.76
N THR A 13 -25.72 67.12 52.36
CA THR A 13 -24.73 66.25 51.73
C THR A 13 -24.97 64.86 52.29
N GLU A 14 -25.06 63.87 51.41
CA GLU A 14 -25.29 62.49 51.83
C GLU A 14 -24.11 61.97 52.65
N THR A 15 -24.41 61.16 53.66
CA THR A 15 -23.41 60.46 54.48
C THR A 15 -23.70 58.97 54.39
N TYR A 16 -23.12 58.34 53.38
CA TYR A 16 -23.31 56.92 53.08
C TYR A 16 -23.07 56.00 54.27
N TYR A 17 -23.80 54.88 54.28
CA TYR A 17 -23.76 53.79 55.27
C TYR A 17 -24.28 54.14 56.68
N ASP A 18 -25.04 55.22 56.85
CA ASP A 18 -25.60 55.62 58.15
C ASP A 18 -27.07 55.19 58.38
N GLY A 19 -27.67 54.58 57.36
CA GLY A 19 -29.03 54.09 57.26
C GLY A 19 -30.07 55.16 56.93
N VAL A 20 -29.66 56.37 56.52
CA VAL A 20 -30.54 57.52 56.32
C VAL A 20 -30.25 58.22 54.99
N ASP A 21 -31.24 58.21 54.09
CA ASP A 21 -31.31 59.13 52.94
C ASP A 21 -31.46 60.58 53.45
N GLY A 22 -30.33 61.25 53.62
CA GLY A 22 -30.18 62.58 54.21
C GLY A 22 -30.56 63.70 53.26
N ASP A 23 -30.36 63.53 51.96
CA ASP A 23 -30.73 64.51 50.94
C ASP A 23 -32.11 64.26 50.26
N CYS A 24 -32.75 63.13 50.52
CA CYS A 24 -34.07 62.77 50.00
C CYS A 24 -34.15 62.69 48.47
N ASP A 25 -33.05 62.38 47.78
CA ASP A 25 -33.03 62.19 46.33
C ASP A 25 -33.54 60.80 45.88
N GLY A 26 -33.61 59.85 46.83
CA GLY A 26 -34.07 58.50 46.63
C GLY A 26 -33.00 57.53 46.12
N GLY A 27 -31.72 57.91 46.14
CA GLY A 27 -30.58 57.02 45.99
C GLY A 27 -30.47 56.03 47.15
N SER A 28 -29.74 54.95 46.94
CA SER A 28 -29.43 54.02 48.01
C SER A 28 -28.37 54.63 48.94
N ASP A 29 -28.54 54.45 50.25
CA ASP A 29 -27.52 54.83 51.25
C ASP A 29 -26.31 53.86 51.24
N TYR A 30 -26.39 52.80 50.44
CA TYR A 30 -25.39 51.76 50.29
C TYR A 30 -24.77 51.74 48.88
N ASP A 31 -24.96 52.80 48.09
CA ASP A 31 -24.45 53.03 46.73
C ASP A 31 -23.73 54.39 46.74
N ALA A 32 -22.46 54.39 47.12
CA ALA A 32 -21.69 55.60 47.40
C ALA A 32 -21.03 56.21 46.17
N ASP A 33 -20.80 55.43 45.11
CA ASP A 33 -20.29 55.93 43.83
C ASP A 33 -21.41 56.28 42.82
N GLY A 34 -22.64 55.81 43.05
CA GLY A 34 -23.82 56.13 42.26
C GLY A 34 -23.98 55.32 40.98
N ASP A 35 -23.37 54.14 40.88
CA ASP A 35 -23.49 53.23 39.74
C ASP A 35 -24.84 52.47 39.72
N GLY A 36 -25.57 52.50 40.84
CA GLY A 36 -26.86 51.85 41.02
C GLY A 36 -26.81 50.46 41.66
N GLN A 37 -25.66 50.04 42.18
CA GLN A 37 -25.44 48.78 42.91
C GLN A 37 -25.20 49.07 44.38
N ASP A 38 -25.69 48.19 45.25
CA ASP A 38 -25.41 48.31 46.69
C ASP A 38 -24.10 47.58 47.02
N SER A 39 -23.33 48.11 47.98
CA SER A 39 -22.14 47.46 48.54
C SER A 39 -22.40 46.04 49.07
N ASP A 40 -21.48 45.12 48.79
CA ASP A 40 -21.45 43.73 49.24
C ASP A 40 -21.47 43.60 50.78
N GLY A 41 -20.79 44.52 51.47
CA GLY A 41 -20.75 44.63 52.93
C GLY A 41 -22.12 44.90 53.56
N TYR A 42 -23.08 45.33 52.74
CA TYR A 42 -24.46 45.63 53.12
C TYR A 42 -25.49 44.74 52.40
N GLY A 43 -25.03 43.67 51.73
CA GLY A 43 -25.86 42.65 51.10
C GLY A 43 -26.20 42.91 49.63
N GLY A 44 -25.52 43.87 49.00
CA GLY A 44 -25.51 44.04 47.56
C GLY A 44 -24.41 43.23 46.88
N LEU A 45 -23.96 43.67 45.71
CA LEU A 45 -23.11 42.90 44.79
C LEU A 45 -21.87 43.67 44.32
N ASP A 46 -21.62 44.84 44.87
CA ASP A 46 -20.46 45.67 44.56
C ASP A 46 -19.39 45.53 45.65
N CYS A 47 -18.19 45.09 45.23
CA CYS A 47 -17.06 44.82 46.11
C CYS A 47 -16.12 46.02 46.34
N ASP A 48 -16.26 47.12 45.60
CA ASP A 48 -15.60 48.41 45.86
C ASP A 48 -16.53 49.59 45.55
N ASP A 49 -17.46 49.84 46.48
CA ASP A 49 -18.47 50.92 46.48
C ASP A 49 -17.89 52.34 46.60
N ALA A 50 -16.65 52.54 46.18
CA ALA A 50 -16.04 53.83 45.93
C ALA A 50 -15.66 54.03 44.46
N ASP A 51 -15.80 53.01 43.60
CA ASP A 51 -15.46 53.01 42.19
C ASP A 51 -16.58 52.40 41.33
N GLY A 52 -17.37 53.27 40.69
CA GLY A 52 -18.54 52.83 39.90
C GLY A 52 -18.22 52.06 38.61
N GLY A 53 -16.96 51.62 38.44
CA GLY A 53 -16.56 50.61 37.48
C GLY A 53 -16.52 49.18 38.04
N VAL A 54 -16.57 49.01 39.37
CA VAL A 54 -16.39 47.74 40.08
C VAL A 54 -17.72 47.26 40.64
N TYR A 55 -18.33 46.23 40.07
CA TYR A 55 -19.58 45.65 40.58
C TYR A 55 -19.90 44.32 39.91
N SER A 56 -20.77 43.50 40.53
CA SER A 56 -21.22 42.24 39.90
C SER A 56 -21.96 42.47 38.58
N GLY A 57 -21.28 42.12 37.48
CA GLY A 57 -21.73 42.34 36.11
C GLY A 57 -21.07 43.51 35.38
N ALA A 58 -20.05 44.13 35.96
CA ALA A 58 -19.09 44.94 35.21
C ALA A 58 -18.33 44.05 34.21
N GLY A 59 -17.75 44.66 33.17
CA GLY A 59 -16.85 43.94 32.28
C GLY A 59 -15.44 43.97 32.86
N GLU A 60 -14.74 42.84 32.83
CA GLU A 60 -13.39 42.73 33.37
C GLU A 60 -12.39 43.50 32.50
N THR A 61 -11.53 44.31 33.13
CA THR A 61 -10.38 44.92 32.47
C THR A 61 -9.10 44.23 32.95
N TRP A 62 -8.76 43.14 32.27
CA TRP A 62 -7.61 42.29 32.60
C TRP A 62 -6.30 43.04 32.86
N TYR A 63 -5.54 42.51 33.81
CA TYR A 63 -4.19 42.92 34.22
C TYR A 63 -4.09 44.32 34.86
N ASN A 64 -5.18 44.82 35.45
CA ASN A 64 -5.21 46.11 36.13
C ASN A 64 -5.04 46.02 37.67
N GLY A 65 -5.08 44.80 38.22
CA GLY A 65 -4.97 44.42 39.62
C GLY A 65 -6.27 44.53 40.43
N VAL A 66 -7.42 44.69 39.78
CA VAL A 66 -8.75 44.86 40.36
C VAL A 66 -9.65 43.77 39.79
N ASP A 67 -10.44 43.13 40.65
CA ASP A 67 -11.54 42.25 40.25
C ASP A 67 -12.74 43.15 39.95
N ASP A 68 -12.83 43.66 38.71
CA ASP A 68 -13.82 44.66 38.32
C ASP A 68 -15.24 44.07 38.42
N ASN A 69 -15.40 42.80 38.11
CA ASN A 69 -16.71 42.14 38.06
C ASN A 69 -17.12 41.47 39.39
N CYS A 70 -16.27 41.48 40.42
CA CYS A 70 -16.49 40.92 41.75
C CYS A 70 -16.84 39.42 41.78
N ASP A 71 -16.41 38.61 40.82
CA ASP A 71 -16.63 37.16 40.80
C ASP A 71 -15.57 36.36 41.57
N GLY A 72 -14.49 37.02 41.99
CA GLY A 72 -13.37 36.41 42.70
C GLY A 72 -12.42 35.62 41.80
N GLY A 73 -12.52 35.78 40.48
CA GLY A 73 -11.54 35.33 39.49
C GLY A 73 -10.20 36.06 39.66
N SER A 74 -9.13 35.47 39.12
CA SER A 74 -7.84 36.15 39.07
C SER A 74 -7.84 37.12 37.90
N ASP A 75 -7.49 38.38 38.13
CA ASP A 75 -7.31 39.40 37.07
C ASP A 75 -6.12 39.09 36.12
N TYR A 76 -5.40 38.00 36.39
CA TYR A 76 -4.26 37.53 35.61
C TYR A 76 -4.53 36.16 34.96
N ASP A 77 -5.78 35.71 34.88
CA ASP A 77 -6.24 34.44 34.27
C ASP A 77 -7.38 34.77 33.30
N GLN A 78 -7.03 35.16 32.07
CA GLN A 78 -8.02 35.71 31.13
C GLN A 78 -8.88 34.65 30.45
N ASP A 79 -8.37 33.44 30.22
CA ASP A 79 -9.09 32.34 29.58
C ASP A 79 -9.86 31.45 30.58
N GLY A 80 -9.55 31.55 31.88
CA GLY A 80 -10.27 30.90 32.96
C GLY A 80 -9.84 29.45 33.23
N ASP A 81 -8.64 29.07 32.82
CA ASP A 81 -8.08 27.73 32.99
C ASP A 81 -7.51 27.48 34.41
N SER A 82 -7.50 28.53 35.25
CA SER A 82 -6.98 28.58 36.63
C SER A 82 -5.46 28.77 36.77
N TYR A 83 -4.76 29.13 35.71
CA TYR A 83 -3.35 29.48 35.72
C TYR A 83 -3.19 30.97 35.45
N ASP A 84 -2.30 31.62 36.21
CA ASP A 84 -2.03 33.04 36.02
C ASP A 84 -0.98 33.21 34.90
N SER A 85 -1.14 34.25 34.09
CA SER A 85 -0.18 34.73 33.09
C SER A 85 1.26 34.85 33.63
N SER A 86 2.20 34.27 32.91
CA SER A 86 3.64 34.32 33.20
C SER A 86 4.23 35.73 33.13
N ASP A 87 3.66 36.62 32.31
CA ASP A 87 4.04 38.04 32.23
C ASP A 87 3.81 38.79 33.56
N PHE A 88 2.89 38.28 34.38
CA PHE A 88 2.53 38.84 35.69
C PHE A 88 3.01 37.97 36.87
N GLY A 89 3.84 36.97 36.59
CA GLY A 89 4.51 36.13 37.59
C GLY A 89 3.76 34.86 37.96
N GLY A 90 2.78 34.45 37.15
CA GLY A 90 2.27 33.09 37.11
C GLY A 90 3.12 32.16 36.23
N ASP A 91 2.54 31.06 35.77
CA ASP A 91 3.25 29.99 35.08
C ASP A 91 2.71 29.75 33.64
N ASP A 92 1.61 30.39 33.24
CA ASP A 92 1.01 30.24 31.91
C ASP A 92 1.70 31.11 30.83
N CYS A 93 2.13 30.48 29.75
CA CYS A 93 2.85 31.10 28.64
C CYS A 93 1.94 31.74 27.57
N ASP A 94 0.65 31.41 27.49
CA ASP A 94 -0.35 32.09 26.65
C ASP A 94 -1.74 32.16 27.33
N ASP A 95 -1.88 33.18 28.18
CA ASP A 95 -3.07 33.52 28.98
C ASP A 95 -4.32 33.92 28.16
N THR A 96 -4.34 33.65 26.86
CA THR A 96 -5.48 33.87 25.99
C THR A 96 -6.11 32.58 25.46
N LEU A 97 -5.51 31.43 25.78
CA LEU A 97 -5.86 30.11 25.27
C LEU A 97 -5.95 29.09 26.41
N ASP A 98 -7.17 28.62 26.72
CA ASP A 98 -7.41 27.64 27.81
C ASP A 98 -6.72 26.27 27.62
N SER A 99 -6.12 26.05 26.44
CA SER A 99 -5.38 24.87 26.04
C SER A 99 -3.87 24.98 26.29
N VAL A 100 -3.39 26.13 26.73
CA VAL A 100 -1.97 26.40 26.98
C VAL A 100 -1.79 26.66 28.47
N TYR A 101 -1.18 25.72 29.19
CA TYR A 101 -0.92 25.85 30.62
C TYR A 101 0.08 24.82 31.14
N PRO A 102 0.74 25.08 32.28
CA PRO A 102 1.69 24.14 32.89
C PRO A 102 1.16 22.73 33.07
N GLY A 103 1.72 21.79 32.31
CA GLY A 103 1.35 20.38 32.31
C GLY A 103 0.06 20.06 31.53
N ALA A 104 -0.33 20.89 30.57
CA ALA A 104 -1.27 20.51 29.52
C ALA A 104 -0.76 19.30 28.73
N ALA A 105 -1.64 18.70 27.94
CA ALA A 105 -1.20 17.73 26.94
C ALA A 105 -0.78 18.50 25.69
N GLU A 106 0.40 18.18 25.17
CA GLU A 106 0.89 18.76 23.91
C GLU A 106 -0.04 18.42 22.74
N LEU A 107 -0.20 19.41 21.87
CA LEU A 107 -0.94 19.30 20.62
C LEU A 107 0.02 19.68 19.47
N ALA A 108 -0.09 18.99 18.33
CA ALA A 108 0.67 19.31 17.12
C ALA A 108 0.12 20.58 16.41
N ASP A 109 0.01 21.69 17.13
CA ASP A 109 -0.48 22.98 16.63
C ASP A 109 0.60 24.07 16.59
N GLY A 110 1.84 23.69 16.92
CA GLY A 110 3.01 24.57 16.94
C GLY A 110 3.03 25.55 18.12
N LEU A 111 2.20 25.31 19.15
CA LEU A 111 2.28 25.97 20.45
C LEU A 111 3.08 25.10 21.43
N ASP A 112 3.60 25.74 22.48
CA ASP A 112 4.19 25.08 23.65
C ASP A 112 3.05 24.94 24.66
N ASN A 113 2.23 23.89 24.54
CA ASN A 113 0.97 23.79 25.30
C ASN A 113 1.22 23.61 26.79
N ASP A 114 2.31 22.93 27.20
CA ASP A 114 2.64 22.68 28.60
C ASP A 114 3.59 23.70 29.22
N CYS A 115 4.03 24.70 28.45
CA CYS A 115 4.90 25.79 28.86
C CYS A 115 6.26 25.34 29.43
N ASP A 116 6.79 24.20 29.00
CA ASP A 116 8.12 23.72 29.43
C ASP A 116 9.30 24.34 28.66
N GLY A 117 8.99 25.10 27.61
CA GLY A 117 9.95 25.80 26.75
C GLY A 117 10.46 24.97 25.58
N VAL A 118 9.81 23.85 25.26
CA VAL A 118 10.04 23.02 24.08
C VAL A 118 8.77 23.06 23.22
N ASN A 119 8.84 23.79 22.10
CA ASN A 119 7.82 23.67 21.06
C ASN A 119 8.00 22.28 20.44
N GLU A 120 7.00 21.39 20.50
CA GLU A 120 7.08 20.10 19.83
C GLU A 120 7.22 20.32 18.32
N VAL A 121 8.18 19.61 17.73
CA VAL A 121 8.43 19.67 16.29
C VAL A 121 7.31 18.88 15.62
N ILE A 122 6.69 19.45 14.59
CA ILE A 122 5.63 18.79 13.84
C ILE A 122 6.28 17.71 12.99
N ASP A 123 5.73 16.52 13.10
CA ASP A 123 6.05 15.28 12.39
C ASP A 123 4.68 14.73 12.02
N SER A 124 4.24 15.06 10.81
CA SER A 124 2.84 15.02 10.40
C SER A 124 2.38 13.62 9.99
N ASP A 125 3.29 12.77 9.50
CA ASP A 125 3.07 11.36 9.18
C ASP A 125 3.69 10.39 10.20
N GLY A 126 4.63 10.84 11.03
CA GLY A 126 5.15 10.07 12.15
C GLY A 126 6.34 9.17 11.81
N ASP A 127 7.05 9.45 10.72
CA ASP A 127 8.21 8.71 10.22
C ASP A 127 9.50 8.97 11.03
N GLY A 128 9.48 10.00 11.89
CA GLY A 128 10.59 10.42 12.73
C GLY A 128 11.44 11.54 12.14
N LEU A 129 11.14 12.00 10.92
CA LEU A 129 11.50 13.31 10.43
C LEU A 129 10.48 14.34 10.94
N THR A 130 10.59 15.56 10.44
CA THR A 130 9.77 16.67 10.91
C THR A 130 9.43 17.50 9.70
N ASP A 131 8.27 18.14 9.65
CA ASP A 131 7.83 18.90 8.47
C ASP A 131 8.86 19.95 7.99
N GLU A 132 9.67 20.52 8.90
CA GLU A 132 10.76 21.45 8.54
C GLU A 132 11.96 20.73 7.91
N THR A 133 12.31 19.55 8.41
CA THR A 133 13.40 18.70 7.89
C THR A 133 13.03 18.13 6.53
N GLU A 134 11.82 17.61 6.39
CA GLU A 134 11.29 17.05 5.14
C GLU A 134 11.24 18.12 4.05
N GLN A 135 10.77 19.34 4.38
CA GLN A 135 10.82 20.46 3.45
C GLN A 135 12.26 20.83 3.01
N ASP A 136 13.26 20.62 3.87
CA ASP A 136 14.67 20.86 3.55
C ASP A 136 15.27 19.72 2.70
N LEU A 137 14.81 18.47 2.87
CA LEU A 137 15.20 17.30 2.09
C LEU A 137 14.49 17.26 0.72
N GLY A 138 13.26 17.76 0.66
CA GLY A 138 12.41 17.75 -0.53
C GLY A 138 11.31 16.68 -0.50
N THR A 139 11.17 15.95 0.61
CA THR A 139 10.14 14.94 0.84
C THR A 139 8.78 15.55 1.19
N ASP A 140 7.70 14.76 1.19
CA ASP A 140 6.34 15.23 1.47
C ASP A 140 5.96 15.03 2.95
N PRO A 141 5.77 16.11 3.75
CA PRO A 141 5.39 16.04 5.17
C PRO A 141 4.08 15.32 5.52
N ALA A 142 3.39 14.71 4.56
CA ALA A 142 2.16 13.97 4.81
C ALA A 142 2.30 12.48 4.43
N LEU A 143 3.44 12.08 3.90
CA LEU A 143 3.75 10.75 3.42
C LEU A 143 5.00 10.26 4.12
N ALA A 144 4.85 9.24 4.96
CA ALA A 144 5.99 8.66 5.66
C ALA A 144 7.05 8.07 4.71
N ASP A 145 6.64 7.71 3.48
CA ASP A 145 7.44 7.10 2.41
C ASP A 145 7.13 7.90 1.13
N THR A 146 8.06 8.75 0.71
CA THR A 146 7.84 9.73 -0.36
C THR A 146 7.97 9.13 -1.76
N ASP A 147 8.89 8.20 -1.99
CA ASP A 147 9.11 7.55 -3.29
C ASP A 147 8.40 6.20 -3.44
N SER A 148 7.74 5.74 -2.38
CA SER A 148 6.83 4.59 -2.33
C SER A 148 7.53 3.26 -2.55
N ASP A 149 8.75 3.12 -2.04
CA ASP A 149 9.57 1.91 -2.15
C ASP A 149 9.37 0.93 -0.97
N GLY A 150 8.66 1.36 0.08
CA GLY A 150 8.39 0.58 1.28
C GLY A 150 9.31 0.86 2.47
N LEU A 151 10.21 1.84 2.39
CA LEU A 151 10.92 2.43 3.52
C LEU A 151 10.39 3.83 3.83
N ASP A 152 10.26 4.11 5.12
CA ASP A 152 9.88 5.45 5.54
C ASP A 152 11.10 6.40 5.39
N ASP A 153 10.90 7.66 4.97
CA ASP A 153 11.96 8.66 4.71
C ASP A 153 12.92 8.79 5.91
N GLY A 154 12.39 8.69 7.13
CA GLY A 154 13.18 8.69 8.36
C GLY A 154 14.12 7.50 8.51
N ASP A 155 13.69 6.29 8.12
CA ASP A 155 14.50 5.08 8.15
C ASP A 155 15.59 5.13 7.06
N GLU A 156 15.26 5.65 5.88
CA GLU A 156 16.21 5.87 4.79
C GLU A 156 17.35 6.80 5.18
N ILE A 157 17.04 7.92 5.86
CA ILE A 157 18.07 8.83 6.36
C ILE A 157 19.00 8.14 7.39
N ASP A 158 18.47 7.20 8.18
CA ASP A 158 19.26 6.41 9.13
C ASP A 158 20.14 5.35 8.42
N LEU A 159 19.67 4.81 7.29
CA LEU A 159 20.40 3.89 6.40
C LEU A 159 21.37 4.62 5.45
N SER A 160 21.20 5.93 5.28
CA SER A 160 21.94 6.79 4.34
C SER A 160 21.59 6.58 2.85
N THR A 161 20.38 6.09 2.56
CA THR A 161 19.75 6.10 1.23
C THR A 161 19.13 7.47 0.91
N ASP A 162 18.61 7.66 -0.32
CA ASP A 162 17.98 8.92 -0.76
C ASP A 162 16.45 8.80 -0.77
N PRO A 163 15.69 9.50 0.10
CA PRO A 163 14.23 9.37 0.26
C PRO A 163 13.38 9.94 -0.88
N LEU A 164 13.97 10.02 -2.07
CA LEU A 164 13.37 10.49 -3.31
C LEU A 164 13.77 9.58 -4.48
N ASP A 165 14.45 8.48 -4.21
CA ASP A 165 15.07 7.56 -5.14
C ASP A 165 14.90 6.12 -4.62
N ALA A 166 13.87 5.44 -5.08
CA ALA A 166 13.47 4.12 -4.61
C ALA A 166 14.53 3.01 -4.74
N ASP A 167 15.61 3.23 -5.51
CA ASP A 167 16.73 2.32 -5.74
C ASP A 167 18.01 3.18 -5.72
N THR A 168 18.67 3.24 -4.57
CA THR A 168 19.75 4.20 -4.31
C THR A 168 21.05 3.84 -5.05
N ASP A 169 21.34 2.57 -5.28
CA ASP A 169 22.56 2.11 -5.94
C ASP A 169 22.40 1.69 -7.42
N ASP A 170 21.19 1.82 -7.96
CA ASP A 170 20.81 1.60 -9.35
C ASP A 170 20.99 0.13 -9.80
N ASP A 171 20.79 -0.84 -8.91
CA ASP A 171 21.01 -2.27 -9.18
C ASP A 171 19.74 -3.00 -9.69
N GLY A 172 18.57 -2.36 -9.57
CA GLY A 172 17.27 -2.86 -9.98
C GLY A 172 16.40 -3.43 -8.86
N LEU A 173 16.89 -3.47 -7.63
CA LEU A 173 16.14 -3.81 -6.42
C LEU A 173 15.91 -2.52 -5.61
N ASN A 174 14.67 -2.28 -5.18
CA ASN A 174 14.38 -1.08 -4.41
C ASN A 174 14.92 -1.18 -2.98
N ASP A 175 15.32 -0.07 -2.37
CA ASP A 175 15.95 -0.04 -1.03
C ASP A 175 15.06 -0.74 0.02
N GLY A 176 13.74 -0.57 -0.10
CA GLY A 176 12.78 -1.25 0.75
C GLY A 176 12.70 -2.76 0.59
N ASP A 177 12.85 -3.28 -0.63
CA ASP A 177 12.87 -4.73 -0.88
C ASP A 177 14.18 -5.36 -0.37
N GLU A 178 15.29 -4.64 -0.53
CA GLU A 178 16.59 -5.03 0.02
C GLU A 178 16.55 -5.16 1.54
N VAL A 179 16.01 -4.17 2.24
CA VAL A 179 16.00 -4.17 3.72
C VAL A 179 14.96 -5.15 4.27
N ASN A 180 13.77 -5.21 3.69
CA ASN A 180 12.65 -5.96 4.24
C ASN A 180 12.61 -7.42 3.81
N THR A 181 13.12 -7.73 2.61
CA THR A 181 12.97 -9.04 1.96
C THR A 181 14.32 -9.72 1.74
N ALA A 182 15.21 -9.16 0.91
CA ALA A 182 16.47 -9.80 0.51
C ALA A 182 17.51 -9.85 1.64
N GLY A 183 17.56 -8.80 2.46
CA GLY A 183 18.54 -8.64 3.54
C GLY A 183 19.91 -8.16 3.08
N THR A 184 19.97 -7.49 1.92
CA THR A 184 21.14 -6.88 1.29
C THR A 184 21.39 -5.45 1.83
N ASP A 185 22.42 -4.75 1.35
CA ASP A 185 22.77 -3.37 1.75
C ASP A 185 22.41 -2.41 0.60
N PRO A 186 21.45 -1.46 0.77
CA PRO A 186 20.96 -0.56 -0.29
C PRO A 186 21.94 0.48 -0.87
N LEU A 187 23.22 0.24 -0.68
CA LEU A 187 24.31 1.10 -1.11
C LEU A 187 25.42 0.26 -1.79
N ASP A 188 25.18 -1.02 -2.03
CA ASP A 188 26.11 -2.03 -2.54
C ASP A 188 25.39 -2.89 -3.60
N ASP A 189 25.67 -2.60 -4.88
CA ASP A 189 24.98 -3.17 -6.05
C ASP A 189 25.21 -4.67 -6.29
N ASP A 190 26.00 -5.33 -5.45
CA ASP A 190 26.47 -6.72 -5.57
C ASP A 190 26.96 -7.17 -4.19
N SER A 191 26.04 -7.70 -3.38
CA SER A 191 26.20 -7.93 -1.94
C SER A 191 27.24 -9.02 -1.61
N ASP A 192 27.51 -9.95 -2.52
CA ASP A 192 28.44 -11.06 -2.30
C ASP A 192 29.71 -11.03 -3.19
N ASP A 193 29.84 -10.01 -4.05
CA ASP A 193 30.95 -9.71 -4.94
C ASP A 193 31.19 -10.80 -6.04
N ASP A 194 30.14 -11.48 -6.52
CA ASP A 194 30.25 -12.54 -7.54
C ASP A 194 30.14 -12.03 -8.99
N GLY A 195 29.55 -10.85 -9.18
CA GLY A 195 29.38 -10.16 -10.45
C GLY A 195 27.98 -10.21 -11.06
N ALA A 196 27.01 -10.88 -10.44
CA ALA A 196 25.59 -10.56 -10.56
C ALA A 196 25.25 -9.37 -9.63
N THR A 197 24.16 -8.66 -9.91
CA THR A 197 23.67 -7.60 -8.99
C THR A 197 22.49 -8.14 -8.21
N ASP A 198 22.24 -7.63 -7.01
CA ASP A 198 21.22 -8.19 -6.12
C ASP A 198 19.84 -8.19 -6.80
N GLY A 199 19.50 -7.11 -7.52
CA GLY A 199 18.28 -7.03 -8.33
C GLY A 199 18.21 -8.03 -9.50
N VAL A 200 19.34 -8.41 -10.09
CA VAL A 200 19.37 -9.46 -11.12
C VAL A 200 19.18 -10.83 -10.49
N GLU A 201 19.84 -11.10 -9.36
CA GLU A 201 19.76 -12.37 -8.64
C GLU A 201 18.34 -12.66 -8.13
N VAL A 202 17.72 -11.67 -7.49
CA VAL A 202 16.30 -11.77 -7.08
C VAL A 202 15.40 -12.00 -8.30
N GLY A 203 15.73 -11.38 -9.45
CA GLY A 203 14.99 -11.55 -10.69
C GLY A 203 15.11 -12.95 -11.32
N VAL A 204 16.26 -13.63 -11.17
CA VAL A 204 16.45 -15.01 -11.66
C VAL A 204 16.22 -16.07 -10.58
N GLY A 205 15.88 -15.67 -9.36
CA GLY A 205 15.56 -16.58 -8.26
C GLY A 205 16.75 -17.07 -7.43
N THR A 206 17.95 -16.54 -7.65
CA THR A 206 19.14 -16.84 -6.82
C THR A 206 19.16 -16.02 -5.52
N ASP A 207 19.98 -16.41 -4.55
CA ASP A 207 20.13 -15.70 -3.27
C ASP A 207 21.27 -14.66 -3.39
N PRO A 208 21.01 -13.34 -3.31
CA PRO A 208 22.02 -12.29 -3.48
C PRO A 208 23.11 -12.25 -2.39
N LEU A 209 23.07 -13.20 -1.47
CA LEU A 209 24.07 -13.39 -0.42
C LEU A 209 24.88 -14.69 -0.60
N ASP A 210 24.67 -15.43 -1.69
CA ASP A 210 25.28 -16.72 -1.99
C ASP A 210 25.76 -16.86 -3.44
N ALA A 211 27.03 -16.50 -3.64
CA ALA A 211 27.75 -16.44 -4.92
C ALA A 211 27.87 -17.74 -5.75
N ASP A 212 27.14 -18.81 -5.43
CA ASP A 212 27.20 -20.15 -6.06
C ASP A 212 25.95 -20.91 -5.59
N SER A 213 24.80 -20.57 -6.16
CA SER A 213 23.46 -20.98 -5.70
C SER A 213 23.22 -22.49 -5.80
N ASP A 214 23.79 -23.15 -6.80
CA ASP A 214 23.65 -24.59 -7.05
C ASP A 214 24.81 -25.44 -6.46
N ASP A 215 25.84 -24.80 -5.88
CA ASP A 215 27.05 -25.39 -5.30
C ASP A 215 27.92 -26.19 -6.32
N ASP A 216 27.84 -25.89 -7.62
CA ASP A 216 28.61 -26.57 -8.68
C ASP A 216 30.07 -26.05 -8.77
N GLY A 217 30.31 -24.82 -8.33
CA GLY A 217 31.61 -24.17 -8.28
C GLY A 217 31.91 -23.19 -9.42
N LEU A 218 30.94 -22.86 -10.27
CA LEU A 218 30.78 -21.59 -10.94
C LEU A 218 30.14 -20.58 -9.96
N SER A 219 29.94 -19.35 -10.39
CA SER A 219 29.22 -18.37 -9.60
C SER A 219 28.09 -17.84 -10.44
N ASP A 220 26.97 -17.51 -9.82
CA ASP A 220 25.75 -17.01 -10.47
C ASP A 220 26.10 -15.89 -11.47
N GLY A 221 26.96 -14.97 -11.05
CA GLY A 221 27.51 -13.92 -11.89
C GLY A 221 28.35 -14.40 -13.09
N ASP A 222 29.20 -15.42 -12.95
CA ASP A 222 29.98 -16.00 -14.06
C ASP A 222 29.06 -16.75 -15.04
N GLU A 223 28.04 -17.42 -14.54
CA GLU A 223 27.06 -18.17 -15.32
C GLU A 223 26.22 -17.22 -16.18
N LEU A 224 25.52 -16.27 -15.56
CA LEU A 224 24.68 -15.29 -16.25
C LEU A 224 25.48 -14.43 -17.25
N ASN A 225 26.68 -13.96 -16.86
CA ASN A 225 27.41 -12.99 -17.67
C ASN A 225 28.32 -13.62 -18.73
N THR A 226 28.80 -14.85 -18.52
CA THR A 226 29.88 -15.43 -19.33
C THR A 226 29.49 -16.73 -20.01
N HIS A 227 28.81 -17.64 -19.31
CA HIS A 227 28.60 -19.01 -19.76
C HIS A 227 27.21 -19.21 -20.37
N GLY A 228 26.20 -18.52 -19.86
CA GLY A 228 24.81 -18.70 -20.24
C GLY A 228 24.26 -20.05 -19.79
N THR A 229 24.80 -20.60 -18.71
CA THR A 229 24.24 -21.69 -17.90
C THR A 229 23.24 -21.12 -16.90
N ASP A 230 22.45 -21.99 -16.30
CA ASP A 230 21.42 -21.65 -15.33
C ASP A 230 21.99 -21.75 -13.89
N PRO A 231 22.07 -20.64 -13.13
CA PRO A 231 22.66 -20.64 -11.77
C PRO A 231 21.97 -21.51 -10.73
N LEU A 232 20.78 -22.04 -11.04
CA LEU A 232 20.03 -22.92 -10.17
C LEU A 232 20.17 -24.40 -10.57
N ASP A 233 20.88 -24.68 -11.67
CA ASP A 233 21.03 -26.01 -12.27
C ASP A 233 22.50 -26.35 -12.54
N ALA A 234 23.03 -27.19 -11.65
CA ALA A 234 24.43 -27.62 -11.68
C ALA A 234 24.84 -28.40 -12.94
N ASP A 235 23.92 -28.90 -13.76
CA ASP A 235 24.17 -29.70 -14.97
C ASP A 235 23.22 -29.24 -16.08
N SER A 236 23.52 -28.07 -16.65
CA SER A 236 22.62 -27.31 -17.54
C SER A 236 22.12 -28.11 -18.77
N ASP A 237 22.89 -29.08 -19.27
CA ASP A 237 22.48 -29.93 -20.40
C ASP A 237 22.15 -31.39 -20.01
N SER A 238 22.12 -31.66 -18.70
CA SER A 238 21.70 -32.92 -18.12
C SER A 238 22.41 -34.12 -18.73
N ASP A 239 23.73 -34.03 -18.90
CA ASP A 239 24.56 -35.10 -19.47
C ASP A 239 25.27 -35.96 -18.40
N GLY A 240 25.20 -35.51 -17.15
CA GLY A 240 25.77 -36.11 -15.96
C GLY A 240 27.12 -35.51 -15.52
N LEU A 241 27.50 -34.34 -16.04
CA LEU A 241 28.68 -33.56 -15.65
C LEU A 241 28.25 -32.16 -15.21
N ASP A 242 28.78 -31.71 -14.07
CA ASP A 242 28.50 -30.33 -13.64
C ASP A 242 29.19 -29.29 -14.55
N ASP A 243 28.56 -28.12 -14.69
CA ASP A 243 28.98 -27.05 -15.61
C ASP A 243 30.39 -26.54 -15.28
N ALA A 244 30.72 -26.48 -13.98
CA ALA A 244 32.06 -26.19 -13.52
C ALA A 244 33.08 -27.24 -13.97
N GLU A 245 32.79 -28.53 -13.90
CA GLU A 245 33.68 -29.64 -14.26
C GLU A 245 33.87 -29.69 -15.78
N GLU A 246 32.80 -29.51 -16.54
CA GLU A 246 32.77 -29.29 -17.98
C GLU A 246 33.80 -28.22 -18.38
N LEU A 247 33.64 -26.99 -17.89
CA LEU A 247 34.47 -25.85 -18.28
C LEU A 247 35.91 -25.93 -17.74
N ASN A 248 36.07 -26.31 -16.48
CA ASN A 248 37.36 -26.24 -15.79
C ASN A 248 38.24 -27.48 -16.02
N THR A 249 37.65 -28.63 -16.31
CA THR A 249 38.36 -29.92 -16.38
C THR A 249 38.38 -30.50 -17.79
N TYR A 250 37.24 -30.59 -18.46
CA TYR A 250 37.11 -31.32 -19.73
C TYR A 250 37.19 -30.42 -20.97
N GLY A 251 36.71 -29.19 -20.85
CA GLY A 251 36.61 -28.21 -21.94
C GLY A 251 35.49 -28.54 -22.93
N THR A 252 34.45 -29.23 -22.45
CA THR A 252 33.15 -29.46 -23.07
C THR A 252 32.28 -28.20 -22.95
N ASP A 253 31.11 -28.21 -23.57
CA ASP A 253 30.18 -27.08 -23.65
C ASP A 253 28.97 -27.38 -22.77
N PRO A 254 28.80 -26.72 -21.60
CA PRO A 254 27.79 -27.08 -20.57
C PRO A 254 26.33 -26.95 -21.02
N ASN A 255 26.10 -26.52 -22.24
CA ASN A 255 24.76 -26.35 -22.82
C ASN A 255 24.57 -27.29 -24.03
N ASN A 256 25.35 -28.37 -24.12
CA ASN A 256 25.28 -29.32 -25.22
C ASN A 256 25.87 -30.68 -24.84
N ALA A 257 24.98 -31.59 -24.45
CA ALA A 257 25.28 -32.94 -23.95
C ALA A 257 26.18 -33.81 -24.84
N ASP A 258 26.40 -33.47 -26.12
CA ASP A 258 27.35 -34.13 -27.03
C ASP A 258 28.22 -33.05 -27.72
N THR A 259 29.25 -32.56 -27.02
CA THR A 259 30.12 -31.46 -27.47
C THR A 259 30.70 -31.67 -28.87
N ASP A 260 31.06 -32.89 -29.23
CA ASP A 260 31.72 -33.19 -30.50
C ASP A 260 30.81 -33.73 -31.61
N GLY A 261 29.56 -34.06 -31.27
CA GLY A 261 28.55 -34.58 -32.18
C GLY A 261 28.85 -36.02 -32.64
N GLY A 262 29.55 -36.79 -31.81
CA GLY A 262 29.93 -38.18 -32.02
C GLY A 262 28.74 -39.14 -31.88
N GLY A 263 27.74 -38.75 -31.10
CA GLY A 263 26.54 -39.51 -30.77
C GLY A 263 26.68 -40.37 -29.52
N VAL A 264 27.54 -39.96 -28.59
CA VAL A 264 27.64 -40.43 -27.20
C VAL A 264 27.80 -39.16 -26.36
N ILE A 265 27.02 -39.02 -25.30
CA ILE A 265 27.07 -37.83 -24.44
C ILE A 265 28.39 -37.70 -23.66
N ASP A 266 28.82 -36.50 -23.35
CA ASP A 266 30.15 -36.22 -22.77
C ASP A 266 30.34 -36.93 -21.42
N GLY A 267 29.31 -36.93 -20.57
CA GLY A 267 29.26 -37.67 -19.31
C GLY A 267 29.52 -39.16 -19.46
N VAL A 268 29.03 -39.81 -20.51
CA VAL A 268 29.32 -41.25 -20.77
C VAL A 268 30.77 -41.47 -21.19
N GLU A 269 31.31 -40.57 -22.02
CA GLU A 269 32.69 -40.65 -22.48
C GLU A 269 33.68 -40.55 -21.32
N ILE A 270 33.41 -39.64 -20.40
CA ILE A 270 34.23 -39.39 -19.20
C ILE A 270 34.01 -40.45 -18.12
N LEU A 271 32.78 -40.70 -17.71
CA LEU A 271 32.47 -41.49 -16.50
C LEU A 271 32.53 -42.99 -16.73
N LEU A 272 32.29 -43.47 -17.96
CA LEU A 272 32.19 -44.90 -18.28
C LEU A 272 33.23 -45.40 -19.29
N ASP A 273 33.35 -44.75 -20.44
CA ASP A 273 34.07 -45.31 -21.59
C ASP A 273 35.56 -44.89 -21.66
N GLU A 274 35.95 -43.83 -20.94
CA GLU A 274 37.29 -43.23 -20.93
C GLU A 274 37.74 -42.79 -22.35
N THR A 275 36.82 -42.26 -23.15
CA THR A 275 37.04 -41.65 -24.49
C THR A 275 37.26 -40.13 -24.38
N ASP A 276 37.48 -39.44 -25.51
CA ASP A 276 37.78 -38.00 -25.53
C ASP A 276 36.51 -37.26 -26.00
N PRO A 277 35.79 -36.52 -25.13
CA PRO A 277 34.52 -35.85 -25.47
C PRO A 277 34.65 -34.72 -26.52
N LEU A 278 35.87 -34.52 -27.03
CA LEU A 278 36.20 -33.55 -28.07
C LEU A 278 36.66 -34.24 -29.38
N ASP A 279 36.57 -35.56 -29.49
CA ASP A 279 36.89 -36.37 -30.68
C ASP A 279 35.90 -37.52 -30.93
N GLY A 280 34.79 -37.17 -31.61
CA GLY A 280 33.69 -38.02 -32.09
C GLY A 280 34.05 -39.16 -33.05
N THR A 281 35.34 -39.49 -33.16
CA THR A 281 35.86 -40.63 -33.91
C THR A 281 36.36 -41.77 -33.03
N ASP A 282 36.42 -41.58 -31.71
CA ASP A 282 36.87 -42.60 -30.77
C ASP A 282 35.79 -43.19 -29.83
N ASP A 283 34.56 -42.70 -29.98
CA ASP A 283 33.36 -43.09 -29.24
C ASP A 283 33.03 -44.57 -29.39
N ILE A 284 32.41 -45.08 -28.33
CA ILE A 284 32.03 -46.48 -28.18
C ILE A 284 30.52 -46.60 -28.15
N TYR A 285 29.90 -46.68 -29.34
CA TYR A 285 28.48 -46.97 -29.44
C TYR A 285 28.10 -48.31 -28.77
N ASP A 286 27.41 -48.25 -27.63
CA ASP A 286 26.45 -49.28 -27.24
C ASP A 286 25.15 -49.01 -28.00
N THR A 287 24.38 -50.05 -28.30
CA THR A 287 23.12 -49.90 -29.06
C THR A 287 21.98 -50.60 -28.35
N ARG A 288 22.14 -50.82 -27.05
CA ARG A 288 21.07 -51.39 -26.25
C ARG A 288 20.37 -50.22 -25.58
N ASP A 289 19.09 -50.19 -25.88
CA ASP A 289 18.08 -49.23 -25.51
C ASP A 289 16.87 -50.17 -25.32
N THR A 290 16.35 -50.23 -24.10
CA THR A 290 15.51 -51.36 -23.66
C THR A 290 14.02 -51.02 -23.69
N ASP A 291 13.66 -49.76 -23.49
CA ASP A 291 12.32 -49.15 -23.59
C ASP A 291 12.07 -48.41 -24.91
N GLU A 292 13.10 -48.20 -25.73
CA GLU A 292 13.04 -47.61 -27.08
C GLU A 292 12.75 -46.09 -27.09
N ASP A 293 13.26 -45.34 -26.10
CA ASP A 293 13.06 -43.89 -25.93
C ASP A 293 14.06 -43.04 -26.74
N GLY A 294 15.30 -43.51 -26.91
CA GLY A 294 16.36 -42.78 -27.60
C GLY A 294 17.71 -42.87 -26.90
N LEU A 295 17.71 -43.08 -25.58
CA LEU A 295 18.89 -43.27 -24.76
C LEU A 295 19.26 -44.76 -24.70
N THR A 296 20.54 -45.03 -24.50
CA THR A 296 21.03 -46.38 -24.27
C THR A 296 21.06 -46.70 -22.79
N ASP A 297 20.97 -47.99 -22.44
CA ASP A 297 21.12 -48.54 -21.06
C ASP A 297 22.37 -47.98 -20.30
N LYS A 298 23.35 -47.42 -21.02
CA LYS A 298 24.54 -46.79 -20.44
C LYS A 298 24.37 -45.31 -20.18
N GLU A 299 23.76 -44.57 -21.11
CA GLU A 299 23.43 -43.15 -20.94
C GLU A 299 22.49 -43.02 -19.74
N GLU A 300 21.43 -43.82 -19.70
CA GLU A 300 20.50 -43.90 -18.57
C GLU A 300 21.19 -44.27 -17.23
N PHE A 301 22.29 -45.03 -17.28
CA PHE A 301 23.05 -45.33 -16.07
C PHE A 301 23.85 -44.13 -15.54
N VAL A 302 24.30 -43.24 -16.44
CA VAL A 302 24.98 -41.98 -16.06
C VAL A 302 23.97 -41.00 -15.50
N LEU A 303 22.87 -40.79 -16.23
CA LEU A 303 21.77 -39.88 -15.88
C LEU A 303 20.99 -40.33 -14.65
N GLY A 304 20.95 -41.65 -14.39
CA GLY A 304 20.27 -42.20 -13.21
C GLY A 304 18.82 -42.62 -13.45
N THR A 305 18.35 -42.55 -14.69
CA THR A 305 17.04 -43.02 -15.17
C THR A 305 16.91 -44.55 -15.19
N ASP A 306 15.68 -45.08 -15.34
CA ASP A 306 15.43 -46.54 -15.37
C ASP A 306 15.42 -47.09 -16.80
N PRO A 307 16.39 -47.95 -17.21
CA PRO A 307 16.45 -48.57 -18.55
C PRO A 307 15.35 -49.57 -18.87
N GLU A 308 14.23 -49.54 -18.18
CA GLU A 308 13.02 -50.26 -18.57
C GLU A 308 11.77 -49.33 -18.59
N ASP A 309 11.96 -48.02 -18.39
CA ASP A 309 10.94 -46.98 -18.30
C ASP A 309 11.36 -45.76 -19.13
N ALA A 310 10.60 -45.43 -20.16
CA ALA A 310 10.94 -44.38 -21.12
C ALA A 310 10.61 -42.95 -20.64
N ASP A 311 10.20 -42.77 -19.39
CA ASP A 311 9.57 -41.56 -18.82
C ASP A 311 9.69 -41.75 -17.31
N SER A 312 10.86 -41.38 -16.77
CA SER A 312 11.34 -41.77 -15.45
C SER A 312 10.66 -41.02 -14.30
N ASP A 313 10.17 -39.82 -14.58
CA ASP A 313 9.53 -38.88 -13.66
C ASP A 313 7.99 -38.77 -13.86
N ASP A 314 7.45 -39.37 -14.92
CA ASP A 314 6.02 -39.47 -15.27
C ASP A 314 5.37 -38.12 -15.70
N ASP A 315 6.12 -37.19 -16.30
CA ASP A 315 5.65 -35.85 -16.70
C ASP A 315 4.93 -35.84 -18.08
N GLY A 316 5.27 -36.79 -18.95
CA GLY A 316 4.72 -36.96 -20.29
C GLY A 316 5.69 -36.70 -21.45
N LEU A 317 6.91 -36.26 -21.16
CA LEU A 317 8.07 -36.37 -22.04
C LEU A 317 8.72 -37.76 -21.85
N SER A 318 9.83 -37.99 -22.53
CA SER A 318 10.58 -39.24 -22.37
C SER A 318 12.01 -38.88 -22.11
N ASP A 319 12.71 -39.69 -21.31
CA ASP A 319 14.08 -39.38 -20.89
C ASP A 319 14.98 -38.98 -22.08
N GLY A 320 14.86 -39.71 -23.20
CA GLY A 320 15.59 -39.37 -24.42
C GLY A 320 15.07 -38.19 -25.25
N ASP A 321 13.79 -37.79 -25.15
CA ASP A 321 13.30 -36.55 -25.75
C ASP A 321 13.76 -35.34 -24.89
N GLU A 322 13.82 -35.47 -23.57
CA GLU A 322 14.30 -34.43 -22.63
C GLU A 322 15.77 -34.11 -22.91
N VAL A 323 16.67 -35.07 -22.71
CA VAL A 323 18.13 -34.87 -22.85
C VAL A 323 18.58 -34.55 -24.28
N LEU A 324 17.89 -35.07 -25.31
CA LEU A 324 18.35 -34.90 -26.71
C LEU A 324 17.65 -33.79 -27.48
N THR A 325 16.56 -33.22 -26.94
CA THR A 325 15.71 -32.27 -27.69
C THR A 325 15.26 -31.07 -26.88
N HIS A 326 15.00 -31.23 -25.58
CA HIS A 326 14.40 -30.20 -24.74
C HIS A 326 15.37 -29.62 -23.70
N ASP A 327 16.50 -30.28 -23.46
CA ASP A 327 17.56 -29.84 -22.54
C ASP A 327 17.01 -29.67 -21.10
N THR A 328 16.19 -30.64 -20.66
CA THR A 328 15.61 -30.75 -19.31
C THR A 328 16.09 -32.03 -18.60
N ASP A 329 16.07 -32.06 -17.26
CA ASP A 329 16.47 -33.23 -16.46
C ASP A 329 15.37 -34.32 -16.50
N PRO A 330 15.64 -35.53 -17.05
CA PRO A 330 14.67 -36.62 -17.13
C PRO A 330 14.24 -37.22 -15.77
N LEU A 331 14.72 -36.67 -14.67
CA LEU A 331 14.32 -37.01 -13.30
C LEU A 331 13.52 -35.91 -12.61
N ASP A 332 13.34 -34.77 -13.26
CA ASP A 332 12.54 -33.64 -12.78
C ASP A 332 11.36 -33.35 -13.68
N ALA A 333 10.18 -33.24 -13.06
CA ALA A 333 8.91 -33.19 -13.78
C ALA A 333 8.36 -31.77 -13.96
N ASP A 334 9.10 -30.76 -13.54
CA ASP A 334 8.69 -29.35 -13.44
C ASP A 334 9.99 -28.55 -13.33
N GLN A 335 10.73 -28.44 -14.44
CA GLN A 335 12.14 -28.05 -14.46
C GLN A 335 12.38 -26.60 -13.96
N ASP A 336 11.41 -25.70 -14.12
CA ASP A 336 11.46 -24.33 -13.59
C ASP A 336 10.63 -24.13 -12.29
N ASP A 337 10.06 -25.21 -11.75
CA ASP A 337 9.32 -25.27 -10.49
C ASP A 337 8.08 -24.32 -10.44
N ASP A 338 7.53 -23.95 -11.60
CA ASP A 338 6.41 -22.99 -11.71
C ASP A 338 5.03 -23.61 -11.42
N GLY A 339 4.98 -24.96 -11.38
CA GLY A 339 3.77 -25.74 -11.13
C GLY A 339 3.09 -26.31 -12.38
N LEU A 340 3.68 -26.13 -13.55
CA LEU A 340 3.34 -26.75 -14.83
C LEU A 340 4.46 -27.71 -15.21
N ASN A 341 4.11 -28.93 -15.63
CA ASN A 341 5.16 -29.88 -15.99
C ASN A 341 5.64 -29.68 -17.42
N ASP A 342 6.91 -30.01 -17.67
CA ASP A 342 7.60 -29.86 -18.95
C ASP A 342 6.77 -30.42 -20.12
N GLY A 343 6.17 -31.60 -19.94
CA GLY A 343 5.29 -32.22 -20.92
C GLY A 343 4.02 -31.42 -21.26
N ASP A 344 3.38 -30.75 -20.30
CA ASP A 344 2.24 -29.86 -20.55
C ASP A 344 2.70 -28.52 -21.15
N GLU A 345 3.86 -28.01 -20.76
CA GLU A 345 4.46 -26.79 -21.32
C GLU A 345 4.80 -26.92 -22.79
N ILE A 346 5.51 -27.98 -23.18
CA ILE A 346 5.77 -28.29 -24.59
C ILE A 346 4.47 -28.43 -25.39
N ALA A 347 3.37 -28.89 -24.75
CA ALA A 347 2.06 -28.97 -25.38
C ALA A 347 1.38 -27.59 -25.55
N LEU A 348 1.70 -26.63 -24.68
CA LEU A 348 1.25 -25.23 -24.71
C LEU A 348 2.19 -24.33 -25.53
N SER A 349 3.41 -24.81 -25.84
CA SER A 349 4.48 -24.07 -26.51
C SER A 349 5.11 -22.95 -25.66
N THR A 350 5.04 -23.10 -24.34
CA THR A 350 5.91 -22.43 -23.37
C THR A 350 7.26 -23.17 -23.30
N ASP A 351 8.23 -22.62 -22.58
CA ASP A 351 9.59 -23.15 -22.46
C ASP A 351 9.81 -23.74 -21.05
N PRO A 352 10.07 -25.05 -20.89
CA PRO A 352 10.19 -25.71 -19.57
C PRO A 352 11.26 -25.21 -18.61
N ARG A 353 12.04 -24.22 -19.02
CA ARG A 353 13.10 -23.61 -18.23
C ARG A 353 12.82 -22.14 -17.94
N ASP A 354 11.61 -21.67 -18.22
CA ASP A 354 11.23 -20.28 -18.18
C ASP A 354 9.84 -20.15 -17.54
N ALA A 355 9.85 -19.91 -16.22
CA ALA A 355 8.64 -19.91 -15.41
C ALA A 355 7.61 -18.86 -15.84
N ASP A 356 7.98 -17.82 -16.59
CA ASP A 356 7.08 -16.75 -17.07
C ASP A 356 7.41 -16.45 -18.55
N SER A 357 6.78 -17.20 -19.47
CA SER A 357 7.11 -17.17 -20.90
C SER A 357 6.84 -15.83 -21.60
N ASP A 358 6.07 -14.92 -20.98
CA ASP A 358 5.75 -13.62 -21.56
C ASP A 358 6.13 -12.38 -20.74
N ASP A 359 6.85 -12.60 -19.63
CA ASP A 359 7.48 -11.62 -18.75
C ASP A 359 6.47 -10.63 -18.14
N ASP A 360 5.27 -11.09 -17.76
CA ASP A 360 4.20 -10.21 -17.25
C ASP A 360 4.05 -10.20 -15.72
N GLY A 361 4.80 -11.07 -15.04
CA GLY A 361 4.83 -11.21 -13.59
C GLY A 361 3.89 -12.29 -13.04
N LEU A 362 3.31 -13.13 -13.89
CA LEU A 362 2.64 -14.38 -13.51
C LEU A 362 3.35 -15.56 -14.16
N SER A 363 3.54 -16.64 -13.40
CA SER A 363 4.11 -17.84 -13.99
C SER A 363 3.13 -18.56 -14.92
N ASP A 364 3.64 -19.27 -15.92
CA ASP A 364 2.85 -20.05 -16.88
C ASP A 364 1.91 -21.04 -16.14
N GLY A 365 2.44 -21.64 -15.08
CA GLY A 365 1.75 -22.51 -14.15
C GLY A 365 0.62 -21.81 -13.41
N ASP A 366 0.80 -20.59 -12.91
CA ASP A 366 -0.27 -19.83 -12.24
C ASP A 366 -1.35 -19.38 -13.23
N GLU A 367 -0.94 -18.96 -14.41
CA GLU A 367 -1.84 -18.60 -15.50
C GLU A 367 -2.71 -19.78 -15.92
N VAL A 368 -2.14 -20.95 -16.16
CA VAL A 368 -2.90 -22.13 -16.59
C VAL A 368 -3.74 -22.71 -15.46
N ASN A 369 -3.19 -22.83 -14.26
CA ASN A 369 -3.83 -23.55 -13.15
C ASN A 369 -4.79 -22.68 -12.33
N THR A 370 -4.52 -21.38 -12.21
CA THR A 370 -5.23 -20.46 -11.31
C THR A 370 -6.06 -19.42 -12.07
N HIS A 371 -5.47 -18.68 -13.00
CA HIS A 371 -6.07 -17.49 -13.63
C HIS A 371 -6.83 -17.79 -14.93
N SER A 372 -6.48 -18.88 -15.62
CA SER A 372 -6.99 -19.27 -16.94
C SER A 372 -6.73 -18.24 -18.05
N THR A 373 -5.63 -17.49 -17.94
CA THR A 373 -5.05 -16.57 -18.95
C THR A 373 -4.22 -17.36 -19.98
N ASP A 374 -3.63 -16.68 -20.96
CA ASP A 374 -2.83 -17.28 -22.04
C ASP A 374 -1.34 -17.01 -21.79
N PRO A 375 -0.52 -18.02 -21.44
CA PRO A 375 0.87 -17.83 -20.97
C PRO A 375 1.88 -17.46 -22.06
N LEU A 376 1.40 -16.83 -23.12
CA LEU A 376 2.21 -16.31 -24.22
C LEU A 376 1.70 -14.91 -24.62
N ALA A 377 0.82 -14.34 -23.81
CA ALA A 377 0.17 -13.06 -23.98
C ALA A 377 -0.02 -12.34 -22.63
N ALA A 378 1.00 -11.55 -22.29
CA ALA A 378 1.08 -10.57 -21.19
C ALA A 378 -0.06 -9.55 -21.03
N ASP A 379 -1.17 -9.66 -21.78
CA ASP A 379 -2.40 -8.87 -21.68
C ASP A 379 -3.47 -9.68 -22.44
N THR A 380 -4.09 -10.63 -21.74
CA THR A 380 -4.94 -11.66 -22.35
C THR A 380 -6.18 -11.06 -23.00
N ASP A 381 -6.75 -10.01 -22.42
CA ASP A 381 -8.00 -9.41 -22.88
C ASP A 381 -7.84 -8.11 -23.70
N ALA A 382 -6.61 -7.61 -23.79
CA ALA A 382 -6.14 -6.49 -24.58
C ALA A 382 -6.70 -5.13 -24.16
N ASP A 383 -6.81 -4.89 -22.86
CA ASP A 383 -7.32 -3.65 -22.28
C ASP A 383 -6.23 -2.61 -21.94
N GLY A 384 -4.97 -3.04 -21.88
CA GLY A 384 -3.81 -2.19 -21.63
C GLY A 384 -3.17 -2.34 -20.24
N LEU A 385 -3.63 -3.26 -19.40
CA LEU A 385 -2.91 -3.79 -18.23
C LEU A 385 -2.38 -5.20 -18.54
N SER A 386 -1.29 -5.62 -17.88
CA SER A 386 -0.87 -7.01 -17.98
C SER A 386 -1.64 -7.91 -17.04
N ASP A 387 -1.70 -9.21 -17.33
CA ASP A 387 -2.43 -10.15 -16.48
C ASP A 387 -1.81 -10.16 -15.06
N GLY A 388 -0.48 -10.07 -14.97
CA GLY A 388 0.23 -9.86 -13.71
C GLY A 388 -0.04 -8.55 -12.99
N ASP A 389 -0.10 -7.40 -13.68
CA ASP A 389 -0.48 -6.12 -13.07
C ASP A 389 -1.90 -6.20 -12.48
N GLU A 390 -2.80 -6.86 -13.20
CA GLU A 390 -4.19 -7.02 -12.78
C GLU A 390 -4.33 -7.88 -11.53
N VAL A 391 -3.59 -8.98 -11.45
CA VAL A 391 -3.64 -9.90 -10.32
C VAL A 391 -2.90 -9.36 -9.10
N ASN A 392 -1.70 -8.83 -9.30
CA ASN A 392 -0.78 -8.48 -8.21
C ASN A 392 -1.02 -7.06 -7.68
N THR A 393 -1.44 -6.13 -8.54
CA THR A 393 -1.49 -4.70 -8.21
C THR A 393 -2.91 -4.17 -8.11
N THR A 394 -3.72 -4.31 -9.16
CA THR A 394 -5.04 -3.62 -9.24
C THR A 394 -6.18 -4.45 -8.64
N GLY A 395 -6.09 -5.78 -8.72
CA GLY A 395 -7.12 -6.71 -8.30
C GLY A 395 -8.30 -6.84 -9.28
N THR A 396 -8.12 -6.44 -10.54
CA THR A 396 -9.10 -6.61 -11.64
C THR A 396 -9.11 -8.05 -12.17
N ASP A 397 -10.04 -8.37 -13.09
CA ASP A 397 -10.16 -9.72 -13.67
C ASP A 397 -9.46 -9.75 -15.04
N PRO A 398 -8.31 -10.45 -15.21
CA PRO A 398 -7.49 -10.41 -16.44
C PRO A 398 -8.13 -11.06 -17.68
N LEU A 399 -9.37 -11.52 -17.53
CA LEU A 399 -10.19 -12.03 -18.63
C LEU A 399 -11.30 -11.06 -19.04
N VAL A 400 -11.39 -9.90 -18.39
CA VAL A 400 -12.47 -8.92 -18.52
C VAL A 400 -11.95 -7.47 -18.53
N ALA A 401 -11.79 -6.97 -19.75
CA ALA A 401 -11.36 -5.59 -20.07
C ALA A 401 -12.24 -4.43 -19.56
N ASP A 402 -13.16 -4.63 -18.61
CA ASP A 402 -14.08 -3.67 -18.00
C ASP A 402 -14.72 -4.41 -16.81
N THR A 403 -13.98 -4.49 -15.71
CA THR A 403 -14.26 -5.36 -14.56
C THR A 403 -15.56 -4.97 -13.85
N ASP A 404 -15.80 -3.66 -13.69
CA ASP A 404 -16.96 -3.13 -12.98
C ASP A 404 -18.19 -2.86 -13.90
N ALA A 405 -17.99 -2.95 -15.22
CA ALA A 405 -18.99 -2.80 -16.27
C ALA A 405 -19.59 -1.37 -16.39
N ASP A 406 -18.80 -0.35 -16.11
CA ASP A 406 -19.19 1.06 -16.20
C ASP A 406 -19.07 1.63 -17.63
N GLY A 407 -18.26 0.98 -18.48
CA GLY A 407 -18.04 1.31 -19.88
C GLY A 407 -16.66 1.88 -20.23
N LEU A 408 -15.75 2.00 -19.26
CA LEU A 408 -14.31 2.18 -19.43
C LEU A 408 -13.61 0.83 -19.27
N SER A 409 -12.40 0.71 -19.81
CA SER A 409 -11.58 -0.47 -19.51
C SER A 409 -10.67 -0.19 -18.35
N ASP A 410 -10.31 -1.22 -17.60
CA ASP A 410 -9.52 -1.11 -16.38
C ASP A 410 -8.20 -0.37 -16.68
N GLY A 411 -7.56 -0.71 -17.81
CA GLY A 411 -6.40 0.00 -18.33
C GLY A 411 -6.65 1.46 -18.74
N ASP A 412 -7.81 1.81 -19.32
CA ASP A 412 -8.14 3.20 -19.66
C ASP A 412 -8.38 4.04 -18.38
N GLU A 413 -8.98 3.45 -17.36
CA GLU A 413 -9.25 4.08 -16.08
C GLU A 413 -7.97 4.50 -15.37
N LEU A 414 -7.05 3.56 -15.14
CA LEU A 414 -5.79 3.87 -14.45
C LEU A 414 -4.87 4.76 -15.30
N ASN A 415 -4.70 4.44 -16.58
CA ASN A 415 -3.70 5.12 -17.40
C ASN A 415 -4.15 6.49 -17.93
N THR A 416 -5.46 6.72 -18.05
CA THR A 416 -5.99 7.94 -18.69
C THR A 416 -6.86 8.80 -17.77
N HIS A 417 -7.69 8.19 -16.93
CA HIS A 417 -8.77 8.88 -16.23
C HIS A 417 -8.50 9.08 -14.72
N GLY A 418 -7.70 8.21 -14.11
CA GLY A 418 -7.46 8.20 -12.67
C GLY A 418 -8.69 7.78 -11.86
N THR A 419 -9.60 7.00 -12.45
CA THR A 419 -10.76 6.38 -11.80
C THR A 419 -10.39 5.01 -11.23
N ASP A 420 -11.23 4.47 -10.34
CA ASP A 420 -11.02 3.17 -9.70
C ASP A 420 -11.68 2.06 -10.55
N PRO A 421 -10.92 1.14 -11.17
CA PRO A 421 -11.47 0.10 -12.05
C PRO A 421 -12.33 -0.97 -11.34
N LEU A 422 -12.43 -0.89 -10.01
CA LEU A 422 -13.31 -1.73 -9.21
C LEU A 422 -14.58 -1.01 -8.74
N ASP A 423 -14.73 0.28 -9.05
CA ASP A 423 -15.85 1.12 -8.63
C ASP A 423 -16.44 1.97 -9.75
N ALA A 424 -17.58 1.50 -10.27
CA ALA A 424 -18.27 2.10 -11.41
C ALA A 424 -18.75 3.55 -11.23
N ASP A 425 -18.53 4.20 -10.10
CA ASP A 425 -18.92 5.59 -9.77
C ASP A 425 -17.89 6.12 -8.75
N THR A 426 -16.67 6.39 -9.22
CA THR A 426 -15.48 6.67 -8.38
C THR A 426 -15.71 7.81 -7.38
N ASP A 427 -16.52 8.80 -7.75
CA ASP A 427 -16.76 9.98 -6.93
C ASP A 427 -18.07 9.96 -6.11
N ASP A 428 -18.82 8.85 -6.14
CA ASP A 428 -20.11 8.66 -5.48
C ASP A 428 -21.18 9.71 -5.87
N GLY A 429 -21.06 10.34 -7.05
CA GLY A 429 -21.93 11.39 -7.59
C GLY A 429 -23.28 10.87 -8.09
N GLY A 430 -23.33 9.60 -8.49
CA GLY A 430 -24.53 8.88 -8.94
C GLY A 430 -24.67 8.72 -10.45
N VAL A 431 -23.68 9.10 -11.23
CA VAL A 431 -23.46 8.72 -12.64
C VAL A 431 -22.18 7.88 -12.70
N VAL A 432 -22.15 6.92 -13.60
CA VAL A 432 -20.96 6.06 -13.74
C VAL A 432 -19.90 6.75 -14.59
N ASP A 433 -18.62 6.50 -14.31
CA ASP A 433 -17.49 7.25 -14.86
C ASP A 433 -17.48 7.25 -16.41
N GLY A 434 -17.78 6.10 -17.02
CA GLY A 434 -17.95 5.96 -18.45
C GLY A 434 -19.11 6.81 -19.04
N GLU A 435 -20.24 6.93 -18.33
CA GLU A 435 -21.37 7.79 -18.74
C GLU A 435 -21.03 9.28 -18.58
N GLU A 436 -20.22 9.63 -17.60
CA GLU A 436 -19.73 10.99 -17.38
C GLU A 436 -18.85 11.49 -18.50
N LEU A 437 -17.88 10.69 -18.93
CA LEU A 437 -17.03 11.02 -20.08
C LEU A 437 -17.83 11.15 -21.38
N GLU A 438 -18.87 10.32 -21.58
CA GLU A 438 -19.81 10.49 -22.70
C GLU A 438 -20.60 11.80 -22.61
N ASN A 439 -20.98 12.21 -21.40
CA ASN A 439 -21.72 13.45 -21.12
C ASN A 439 -20.83 14.70 -21.05
N GLY A 440 -19.52 14.51 -20.90
CA GLY A 440 -18.50 15.54 -20.73
C GLY A 440 -18.48 16.18 -19.34
N THR A 441 -18.87 15.43 -18.31
CA THR A 441 -18.63 15.73 -16.87
C THR A 441 -17.28 15.11 -16.43
N ASP A 442 -16.87 15.39 -15.19
CA ASP A 442 -15.57 14.99 -14.64
C ASP A 442 -15.75 13.85 -13.64
N PRO A 443 -15.26 12.61 -13.91
CA PRO A 443 -15.54 11.42 -13.10
C PRO A 443 -14.90 11.40 -11.70
N LEU A 444 -14.35 12.53 -11.27
CA LEU A 444 -13.73 12.75 -9.98
C LEU A 444 -14.40 13.93 -9.23
N ASP A 445 -15.54 14.46 -9.72
CA ASP A 445 -16.31 15.58 -9.16
C ASP A 445 -17.83 15.34 -9.15
N GLY A 446 -18.32 14.56 -8.19
CA GLY A 446 -19.72 14.16 -8.10
C GLY A 446 -20.74 15.30 -7.85
N GLU A 447 -20.30 16.55 -7.76
CA GLU A 447 -21.18 17.72 -7.73
C GLU A 447 -21.59 18.21 -9.14
N ASP A 448 -20.88 17.84 -10.20
CA ASP A 448 -21.17 18.26 -11.58
C ASP A 448 -22.14 17.32 -12.32
N ASP A 449 -22.31 16.12 -11.77
CA ASP A 449 -23.25 15.05 -12.10
C ASP A 449 -24.72 15.47 -12.12
N VAL A 450 -25.09 16.34 -11.19
CA VAL A 450 -26.43 16.88 -11.11
C VAL A 450 -26.57 18.07 -12.06
N PRO A 451 -27.55 18.05 -13.00
CA PRO A 451 -27.77 19.22 -13.83
C PRO A 451 -28.17 20.40 -12.95
N VAL A 452 -27.27 21.38 -12.80
CA VAL A 452 -27.44 22.58 -11.98
C VAL A 452 -28.84 23.12 -12.21
N THR A 453 -29.74 22.90 -11.26
CA THR A 453 -31.07 23.51 -11.31
C THR A 453 -30.85 24.99 -11.03
N ASP A 454 -30.77 25.76 -12.12
CA ASP A 454 -30.70 27.20 -12.09
C ASP A 454 -31.87 27.75 -11.25
N THR A 455 -31.57 28.10 -9.99
CA THR A 455 -32.52 28.74 -9.09
C THR A 455 -32.60 30.25 -9.31
N SER A 456 -32.08 30.78 -10.42
CA SER A 456 -32.19 32.19 -10.78
C SER A 456 -33.43 32.54 -11.62
N ASP A 457 -34.63 32.16 -11.15
CA ASP A 457 -35.86 32.78 -11.67
C ASP A 457 -36.81 33.24 -10.55
N PRO A 458 -36.95 34.57 -10.32
CA PRO A 458 -37.85 35.09 -9.30
C PRO A 458 -39.27 35.32 -9.85
N VAL A 459 -40.25 34.85 -9.08
CA VAL A 459 -41.68 35.25 -9.02
C VAL A 459 -42.57 35.01 -10.26
N ASP A 460 -43.58 34.13 -10.11
CA ASP A 460 -44.97 34.58 -10.34
C ASP A 460 -46.01 33.79 -9.53
N THR A 461 -46.93 34.54 -8.96
CA THR A 461 -48.04 34.09 -8.12
C THR A 461 -49.26 33.82 -9.00
N ALA A 462 -49.78 32.59 -9.05
CA ALA A 462 -51.15 32.38 -9.52
C ALA A 462 -51.82 31.14 -8.93
N MET A 463 -52.58 31.40 -7.86
CA MET A 463 -53.65 30.55 -7.34
C MET A 463 -54.71 30.29 -8.45
N GLY A 464 -55.09 29.02 -8.70
CA GLY A 464 -56.13 28.72 -9.70
C GLY A 464 -56.49 27.26 -9.96
N ASP A 465 -56.97 26.56 -8.93
CA ASP A 465 -58.15 25.65 -8.95
C ASP A 465 -58.32 24.51 -10.01
N VAL A 466 -58.55 23.30 -9.46
CA VAL A 466 -59.58 22.29 -9.84
C VAL A 466 -59.18 21.07 -10.72
N LYS A 467 -58.87 19.96 -10.01
CA LYS A 467 -59.64 18.68 -9.87
C LYS A 467 -59.05 17.34 -10.34
N GLY A 468 -59.07 16.42 -9.38
CA GLY A 468 -59.43 14.99 -9.53
C GLY A 468 -58.24 14.08 -9.27
N GLY A 469 -58.25 13.11 -8.34
CA GLY A 469 -59.33 12.55 -7.53
C GLY A 469 -59.02 11.06 -7.32
N GLY A 470 -59.03 10.61 -6.05
CA GLY A 470 -58.97 9.20 -5.66
C GLY A 470 -57.54 8.67 -5.57
N GLY A 471 -57.11 7.97 -4.53
CA GLY A 471 -57.86 7.33 -3.46
C GLY A 471 -57.03 6.14 -2.96
N CYS A 472 -56.59 6.27 -1.72
CA CYS A 472 -56.09 5.27 -0.77
C CYS A 472 -56.20 3.78 -1.11
N GLY A 473 -55.20 3.01 -0.69
CA GLY A 473 -55.46 1.67 -0.15
C GLY A 473 -54.27 0.71 -0.11
N CYS A 474 -53.59 0.65 1.04
CA CYS A 474 -52.60 -0.35 1.41
C CYS A 474 -53.14 -1.79 1.34
N ALA A 475 -52.27 -2.78 1.07
CA ALA A 475 -52.36 -4.10 1.71
C ALA A 475 -51.06 -4.92 1.58
N THR A 476 -50.77 -5.60 2.67
CA THR A 476 -49.71 -6.55 3.02
C THR A 476 -49.76 -7.90 2.27
N THR A 477 -48.62 -8.62 2.30
CA THR A 477 -48.24 -9.99 1.86
C THR A 477 -49.20 -11.14 2.32
N PRO A 478 -49.05 -12.47 2.01
CA PRO A 478 -47.91 -13.23 1.39
C PRO A 478 -48.22 -14.44 0.42
N ALA A 479 -47.18 -14.92 -0.32
CA ALA A 479 -46.76 -16.29 -0.78
C ALA A 479 -47.76 -17.32 -1.41
N PRO A 480 -47.32 -18.49 -1.97
CA PRO A 480 -46.22 -18.86 -2.89
C PRO A 480 -46.68 -19.75 -4.10
N ALA A 481 -45.78 -20.12 -5.04
CA ALA A 481 -45.54 -21.50 -5.56
C ALA A 481 -44.85 -21.55 -6.95
N PRO A 482 -44.02 -22.59 -7.23
CA PRO A 482 -43.18 -22.72 -8.43
C PRO A 482 -43.83 -23.55 -9.54
N VAL A 483 -43.33 -23.41 -10.78
CA VAL A 483 -43.61 -24.33 -11.90
C VAL A 483 -42.34 -24.50 -12.74
N GLY A 484 -41.82 -25.73 -12.81
CA GLY A 484 -40.86 -26.13 -13.83
C GLY A 484 -41.54 -26.83 -15.02
N LEU A 485 -40.88 -26.87 -16.19
CA LEU A 485 -40.85 -28.04 -17.08
C LEU A 485 -39.90 -27.84 -18.26
N ALA A 486 -38.97 -28.80 -18.43
CA ALA A 486 -38.49 -29.47 -19.66
C ALA A 486 -38.13 -28.63 -20.92
N GLY A 487 -37.02 -28.86 -21.64
CA GLY A 487 -36.13 -30.01 -21.78
C GLY A 487 -35.68 -30.15 -23.26
N LEU A 488 -34.78 -31.12 -23.52
CA LEU A 488 -34.10 -31.56 -24.79
C LEU A 488 -32.64 -31.07 -24.85
N LEU A 489 -31.59 -31.85 -25.15
CA LEU A 489 -31.34 -33.24 -25.61
C LEU A 489 -30.10 -33.76 -24.81
N GLY A 490 -29.87 -35.03 -24.45
CA GLY A 490 -29.83 -36.27 -25.25
C GLY A 490 -28.56 -36.30 -26.11
N LEU A 491 -27.63 -37.26 -26.09
CA LEU A 491 -27.56 -38.62 -25.57
C LEU A 491 -26.23 -39.23 -26.07
N LEU A 492 -25.67 -40.20 -25.31
CA LEU A 492 -24.66 -41.23 -25.65
C LEU A 492 -23.21 -40.76 -25.55
N GLY A 493 -22.34 -41.31 -24.68
CA GLY A 493 -22.24 -42.69 -24.15
C GLY A 493 -20.95 -43.32 -24.72
N ALA A 494 -20.13 -44.11 -24.03
CA ALA A 494 -20.27 -44.81 -22.76
C ALA A 494 -18.92 -45.46 -22.39
N MET A 495 -18.68 -45.62 -21.08
CA MET A 495 -18.13 -46.80 -20.38
C MET A 495 -16.77 -47.38 -20.83
N TRP A 496 -15.80 -47.58 -19.93
CA TRP A 496 -15.75 -48.70 -18.97
C TRP A 496 -14.65 -48.42 -17.93
N ALA A 497 -14.96 -48.19 -16.65
CA ALA A 497 -15.15 -49.19 -15.60
C ALA A 497 -13.88 -49.97 -15.15
N ARG A 498 -13.16 -49.40 -14.18
CA ARG A 498 -13.12 -49.84 -12.77
C ARG A 498 -12.70 -51.29 -12.51
N ARG A 499 -11.58 -51.47 -11.79
CA ARG A 499 -11.58 -52.20 -10.50
C ARG A 499 -10.30 -52.04 -9.68
N ARG A 500 -10.35 -51.19 -8.66
CA ARG A 500 -9.55 -51.34 -7.43
C ARG A 500 -9.91 -52.65 -6.74
N ARG A 501 -8.88 -53.36 -6.29
CA ARG A 501 -8.94 -54.25 -5.15
C ARG A 501 -7.64 -54.18 -4.38
#